data_AF-A0A6M0SMK3-F1
#
_entry.id   AF-A0A6M0SMK3-F1
#
_cell.length_a   1.000
_cell.length_b   1.000
_cell.length_c   1.000
_cell.angle_alpha   90.00
_cell.angle_beta   90.00
_cell.angle_gamma   90.00
#
_symmetry.space_group_name_H-M   'P 1'
#
loop_
_entity.id
_entity.type
_entity.pdbx_description
1 polymer ?
#
loop_
_entity_poly.entity_id
_entity_poly.type
_entity_poly.pdbx_seq_one_letter_code
_entity_poly.pdbx_strand_id
1 'polypeptide(L)'
;MTVTTRKRTKSSTDTSADNANGNSEGNDSVNSTVNAEVNPSVNRRVNHRIHFADGNKGGVGKSVLCRTLYQWFLDRQQPVIGVEADVNSPDFKGIYSDVMVAQFSEDETMGARANAIVNAVVDAQKSAVVNLPATVYEAFRLWLRDYDILTLAADNHIELVKWFVVTGEFDSLKSLEISLSSFDRRIPHVVVKNLKYGDWTFFEESDDLQALIRETQTPVIELPKLPVRVASTVLQQRLTYADSLRHRGKGFGVVEQAAVKSYLRSAYAAFESTGYLPSI
;
A
#
# COMPACT_ATOMS: atom_id res chain seq x y z
N MET A 1 0.70 -42.14 41.48
CA MET A 1 0.83 -43.60 41.65
C MET A 1 -0.51 -44.14 42.08
N THR A 2 -1.18 -44.88 41.21
CA THR A 2 -2.41 -45.63 41.54
C THR A 2 -2.44 -46.90 40.68
N VAL A 3 -3.07 -47.95 41.21
CA VAL A 3 -2.80 -49.35 40.85
C VAL A 3 -3.79 -49.85 39.78
N THR A 4 -3.36 -50.74 38.87
CA THR A 4 -3.91 -52.11 38.66
C THR A 4 -3.52 -52.69 37.29
N THR A 5 -3.15 -53.98 37.29
CA THR A 5 -2.65 -54.73 36.13
C THR A 5 -3.64 -55.82 35.72
N ARG A 6 -3.95 -55.95 34.41
CA ARG A 6 -4.12 -57.20 33.60
C ARG A 6 -4.91 -56.91 32.30
N LYS A 7 -4.90 -57.71 31.22
CA LYS A 7 -3.92 -58.53 30.47
C LYS A 7 -4.74 -59.26 29.36
N ARG A 8 -4.49 -59.00 28.07
CA ARG A 8 -4.93 -59.82 26.88
C ARG A 8 -6.48 -59.95 26.67
N THR A 9 -7.02 -60.25 25.47
CA THR A 9 -6.53 -61.14 24.36
C THR A 9 -6.99 -60.67 22.96
N LYS A 10 -6.46 -61.29 21.88
CA LYS A 10 -6.77 -61.04 20.45
C LYS A 10 -7.86 -61.97 19.88
N SER A 11 -8.56 -61.53 18.83
CA SER A 11 -8.89 -62.24 17.56
C SER A 11 -9.64 -61.24 16.63
N SER A 12 -9.41 -61.03 15.31
CA SER A 12 -9.49 -61.95 14.14
C SER A 12 -10.82 -62.73 14.11
N THR A 13 -11.62 -62.94 13.06
CA THR A 13 -11.54 -63.01 11.57
C THR A 13 -12.99 -62.97 11.03
N ASP A 14 -13.36 -62.87 9.75
CA ASP A 14 -12.80 -62.32 8.48
C ASP A 14 -13.85 -62.61 7.35
N THR A 15 -13.80 -61.90 6.21
CA THR A 15 -14.61 -62.13 4.95
C THR A 15 -16.16 -62.14 5.09
N SER A 16 -17.02 -62.02 4.06
CA SER A 16 -16.91 -62.17 2.58
C SER A 16 -17.81 -61.17 1.85
N ALA A 17 -17.59 -60.97 0.54
CA ALA A 17 -18.53 -60.28 -0.35
C ALA A 17 -19.57 -61.27 -0.92
N ASP A 18 -20.74 -60.76 -1.36
CA ASP A 18 -21.36 -61.28 -2.58
C ASP A 18 -22.31 -60.27 -3.26
N ASN A 19 -22.51 -60.44 -4.56
CA ASN A 19 -23.19 -59.49 -5.47
C ASN A 19 -24.72 -59.67 -5.52
N ALA A 20 -25.46 -58.57 -5.68
CA ALA A 20 -26.77 -58.58 -6.35
C ALA A 20 -27.03 -57.26 -7.09
N ASN A 21 -27.50 -57.37 -8.34
CA ASN A 21 -27.66 -56.26 -9.28
C ASN A 21 -29.10 -55.71 -9.27
N GLY A 22 -29.30 -54.40 -9.48
CA GLY A 22 -30.64 -53.80 -9.46
C GLY A 22 -30.69 -52.36 -9.99
N ASN A 23 -31.09 -52.20 -11.25
CA ASN A 23 -31.37 -50.89 -11.86
C ASN A 23 -32.75 -50.35 -11.46
N SER A 24 -32.84 -49.08 -11.06
CA SER A 24 -33.92 -48.17 -11.50
C SER A 24 -33.62 -46.71 -11.13
N GLU A 25 -33.34 -45.91 -12.18
CA GLU A 25 -33.79 -44.52 -12.42
C GLU A 25 -34.01 -43.51 -11.26
N GLY A 26 -33.37 -42.34 -11.42
CA GLY A 26 -33.97 -41.06 -11.06
C GLY A 26 -33.43 -40.33 -9.82
N ASN A 27 -32.44 -39.44 -10.00
CA ASN A 27 -32.68 -38.01 -9.77
C ASN A 27 -31.59 -37.09 -10.32
N ASP A 28 -31.97 -35.83 -10.56
CA ASP A 28 -31.13 -34.79 -11.13
C ASP A 28 -29.92 -34.40 -10.26
N SER A 29 -28.76 -34.22 -10.90
CA SER A 29 -27.74 -33.29 -10.41
C SER A 29 -26.98 -32.69 -11.59
N VAL A 30 -27.25 -31.41 -11.86
CA VAL A 30 -26.55 -30.63 -12.89
C VAL A 30 -25.13 -30.38 -12.41
N ASN A 31 -24.17 -31.11 -12.96
CA ASN A 31 -22.75 -30.92 -12.68
C ASN A 31 -22.24 -29.70 -13.48
N SER A 32 -22.54 -28.49 -13.01
CA SER A 32 -22.04 -27.24 -13.61
C SER A 32 -20.62 -26.93 -13.12
N THR A 33 -19.62 -27.63 -13.66
CA THR A 33 -18.20 -27.29 -13.50
C THR A 33 -17.86 -26.02 -14.29
N VAL A 34 -18.28 -24.86 -13.77
CA VAL A 34 -17.74 -23.55 -14.16
C VAL A 34 -16.37 -23.36 -13.52
N ASN A 35 -15.38 -24.09 -14.05
CA ASN A 35 -13.98 -23.71 -13.92
C ASN A 35 -13.75 -22.46 -14.78
N ALA A 36 -14.06 -21.29 -14.22
CA ALA A 36 -13.62 -20.02 -14.78
C ALA A 36 -12.10 -19.93 -14.58
N GLU A 37 -11.33 -20.39 -15.57
CA GLU A 37 -9.89 -20.14 -15.64
C GLU A 37 -9.65 -18.63 -15.65
N VAL A 38 -9.18 -18.10 -14.51
CA VAL A 38 -8.76 -16.70 -14.38
C VAL A 38 -7.49 -16.54 -15.21
N ASN A 39 -7.66 -16.20 -16.48
CA ASN A 39 -6.57 -16.07 -17.44
C ASN A 39 -5.69 -14.85 -17.08
N PRO A 40 -4.46 -15.06 -16.59
CA PRO A 40 -3.58 -13.95 -16.25
C PRO A 40 -3.00 -13.34 -17.53
N SER A 41 -2.77 -12.03 -17.54
CA SER A 41 -2.16 -11.26 -18.65
C SER A 41 -3.04 -10.94 -19.88
N VAL A 42 -4.28 -10.46 -19.66
CA VAL A 42 -4.70 -9.32 -20.49
C VAL A 42 -3.82 -8.15 -20.07
N ASN A 43 -2.94 -7.71 -20.95
CA ASN A 43 -2.07 -6.55 -20.73
C ASN A 43 -2.91 -5.26 -20.77
N ARG A 44 -3.74 -5.05 -19.74
CA ARG A 44 -4.62 -3.89 -19.61
C ARG A 44 -3.74 -2.65 -19.52
N ARG A 45 -3.80 -1.81 -20.56
CA ARG A 45 -3.15 -0.50 -20.59
C ARG A 45 -3.54 0.27 -19.32
N VAL A 46 -2.55 0.65 -18.52
CA VAL A 46 -2.73 1.56 -17.38
C VAL A 46 -2.63 2.99 -17.90
N ASN A 47 -3.65 3.80 -17.66
CA ASN A 47 -3.69 5.22 -18.02
C ASN A 47 -3.35 6.11 -16.81
N HIS A 48 -3.85 5.73 -15.62
CA HIS A 48 -3.70 6.51 -14.39
C HIS A 48 -3.33 5.60 -13.22
N ARG A 49 -2.73 6.19 -12.18
CA ARG A 49 -2.36 5.48 -10.95
C ARG A 49 -2.85 6.21 -9.72
N ILE A 50 -3.26 5.44 -8.70
CA ILE A 50 -3.57 5.95 -7.37
C ILE A 50 -2.45 5.50 -6.43
N HIS A 51 -1.57 6.43 -6.09
CA HIS A 51 -0.41 6.20 -5.24
C HIS A 51 -0.78 6.42 -3.77
N PHE A 52 -0.97 5.33 -3.03
CA PHE A 52 -1.23 5.38 -1.60
C PHE A 52 0.08 5.40 -0.81
N ALA A 53 0.32 6.46 -0.06
CA ALA A 53 1.38 6.51 0.95
C ALA A 53 0.88 5.85 2.24
N ASP A 54 1.30 4.62 2.49
CA ASP A 54 0.98 3.84 3.69
C ASP A 54 2.25 3.54 4.53
N GLY A 55 2.11 2.69 5.53
CA GLY A 55 3.07 2.31 6.57
C GLY A 55 2.37 1.82 7.84
N ASN A 56 1.02 1.87 7.89
CA ASN A 56 0.10 1.45 8.95
C ASN A 56 0.34 1.99 10.39
N LYS A 57 1.44 2.73 10.61
CA LYS A 57 1.87 3.30 11.89
C LYS A 57 1.98 4.83 11.83
N GLY A 58 1.87 5.49 12.98
CA GLY A 58 2.06 6.93 13.12
C GLY A 58 3.54 7.34 13.00
N GLY A 59 3.82 8.55 12.50
CA GLY A 59 5.17 9.14 12.52
C GLY A 59 6.22 8.55 11.56
N VAL A 60 5.95 7.41 10.91
CA VAL A 60 6.91 6.69 10.02
C VAL A 60 7.37 7.49 8.81
N GLY A 61 6.61 8.50 8.37
CA GLY A 61 6.99 9.40 7.27
C GLY A 61 6.01 9.52 6.09
N LYS A 62 4.80 8.95 6.19
CA LYS A 62 3.77 8.96 5.13
C LYS A 62 3.54 10.34 4.50
N SER A 63 3.29 11.37 5.32
CA SER A 63 3.08 12.75 4.87
C SER A 63 4.34 13.41 4.28
N VAL A 64 5.55 12.88 4.52
CA VAL A 64 6.80 13.33 3.88
C VAL A 64 6.92 12.70 2.50
N LEU A 65 6.73 11.37 2.39
CA LEU A 65 6.66 10.67 1.11
C LEU A 65 5.61 11.30 0.20
N CYS A 66 4.37 11.45 0.70
CA CYS A 66 3.23 11.96 -0.05
C CYS A 66 3.51 13.35 -0.67
N ARG A 67 3.97 14.31 0.15
CA ARG A 67 4.33 15.66 -0.33
C ARG A 67 5.49 15.65 -1.33
N THR A 68 6.42 14.71 -1.21
CA THR A 68 7.59 14.62 -2.11
C THR A 68 7.20 13.99 -3.44
N LEU A 69 6.36 12.95 -3.40
CA LEU A 69 5.79 12.32 -4.60
C LEU A 69 4.88 13.31 -5.33
N TYR A 70 4.05 14.07 -4.60
CA TYR A 70 3.23 15.13 -5.18
C TYR A 70 4.07 16.23 -5.83
N GLN A 71 5.13 16.71 -5.15
CA GLN A 71 6.03 17.71 -5.75
C GLN A 71 6.72 17.19 -7.02
N TRP A 72 7.03 15.89 -7.13
CA TRP A 72 7.52 15.31 -8.39
C TRP A 72 6.54 15.57 -9.53
N PHE A 73 5.25 15.24 -9.35
CA PHE A 73 4.23 15.47 -10.39
C PHE A 73 4.14 16.96 -10.76
N LEU A 74 4.15 17.86 -9.78
CA LEU A 74 4.14 19.31 -10.00
C LEU A 74 5.37 19.79 -10.79
N ASP A 75 6.57 19.36 -10.39
CA ASP A 75 7.84 19.75 -11.02
C ASP A 75 8.01 19.19 -12.44
N ARG A 76 7.31 18.09 -12.78
CA ARG A 76 7.24 17.50 -14.13
C ARG A 76 6.01 17.92 -14.93
N GLN A 77 5.19 18.83 -14.39
CA GLN A 77 3.93 19.28 -14.99
C GLN A 77 2.95 18.13 -15.32
N GLN A 78 3.06 17.01 -14.61
CA GLN A 78 2.21 15.84 -14.81
C GLN A 78 0.87 16.03 -14.07
N PRO A 79 -0.29 15.84 -14.73
CA PRO A 79 -1.59 16.00 -14.09
C PRO A 79 -1.78 15.06 -12.91
N VAL A 80 -2.05 15.63 -11.73
CA VAL A 80 -2.17 14.88 -10.48
C VAL A 80 -3.28 15.45 -9.57
N ILE A 81 -3.87 14.60 -8.75
CA ILE A 81 -4.78 14.97 -7.65
C ILE A 81 -4.07 14.64 -6.32
N GLY A 82 -3.96 15.62 -5.43
CA GLY A 82 -3.52 15.37 -4.07
C GLY A 82 -4.72 15.06 -3.18
N VAL A 83 -4.65 13.99 -2.39
CA VAL A 83 -5.69 13.61 -1.41
C VAL A 83 -5.09 13.47 -0.01
N GLU A 84 -5.68 14.17 0.96
CA GLU A 84 -5.47 13.93 2.38
C GLU A 84 -6.55 12.99 2.90
N ALA A 85 -6.15 11.85 3.47
CA ALA A 85 -7.05 10.96 4.19
C ALA A 85 -6.71 10.83 5.68
N ASP A 86 -5.58 11.39 6.14
CA ASP A 86 -5.32 11.57 7.57
C ASP A 86 -5.96 12.87 8.08
N VAL A 87 -7.28 12.81 8.28
CA VAL A 87 -8.08 13.95 8.78
C VAL A 87 -7.69 14.38 10.21
N ASN A 88 -6.98 13.53 10.95
CA ASN A 88 -6.53 13.80 12.32
C ASN A 88 -5.19 14.56 12.34
N SER A 89 -4.32 14.33 11.36
CA SER A 89 -3.03 15.01 11.20
C SER A 89 -2.83 15.46 9.75
N PRO A 90 -3.57 16.48 9.27
CA PRO A 90 -3.66 16.85 7.85
C PRO A 90 -2.42 17.63 7.35
N ASP A 91 -1.23 17.02 7.45
CA ASP A 91 0.06 17.61 7.08
C ASP A 91 0.22 17.80 5.56
N PHE A 92 -0.52 17.06 4.73
CA PHE A 92 -0.49 17.25 3.28
C PHE A 92 -1.39 18.43 2.89
N LYS A 93 -2.67 18.39 3.29
CA LYS A 93 -3.64 19.49 3.06
C LYS A 93 -3.24 20.79 3.75
N GLY A 94 -2.59 20.71 4.90
CA GLY A 94 -2.12 21.87 5.66
C GLY A 94 -0.98 22.65 5.00
N ILE A 95 -0.34 22.07 3.97
CA ILE A 95 0.75 22.65 3.19
C ILE A 95 0.33 22.92 1.73
N TYR A 96 -0.40 22.01 1.11
CA TYR A 96 -0.89 22.12 -0.27
C TYR A 96 -2.40 22.40 -0.25
N SER A 97 -2.78 23.65 -0.54
CA SER A 97 -4.16 24.14 -0.35
C SER A 97 -5.17 23.60 -1.36
N ASP A 98 -4.70 23.04 -2.47
CA ASP A 98 -5.44 22.42 -3.57
C ASP A 98 -5.78 20.94 -3.34
N VAL A 99 -5.12 20.28 -2.38
CA VAL A 99 -5.40 18.89 -1.96
C VAL A 99 -6.87 18.73 -1.58
N MET A 100 -7.53 17.67 -2.03
CA MET A 100 -8.88 17.30 -1.57
C MET A 100 -8.82 16.43 -0.32
N VAL A 101 -9.94 16.27 0.38
CA VAL A 101 -10.04 15.40 1.56
C VAL A 101 -10.94 14.21 1.24
N ALA A 102 -10.52 13.02 1.62
CA ALA A 102 -11.33 11.80 1.65
C ALA A 102 -11.22 11.16 3.04
N GLN A 103 -12.05 10.17 3.36
CA GLN A 103 -11.96 9.49 4.64
C GLN A 103 -12.24 8.00 4.49
N PHE A 104 -11.36 7.17 5.06
CA PHE A 104 -11.58 5.74 5.27
C PHE A 104 -12.26 5.54 6.63
N SER A 105 -13.18 4.58 6.72
CA SER A 105 -13.86 4.22 7.96
C SER A 105 -14.21 2.73 7.98
N GLU A 106 -14.24 2.16 9.17
CA GLU A 106 -14.80 0.83 9.45
C GLU A 106 -16.31 0.90 9.74
N ASP A 107 -16.86 2.11 9.93
CA ASP A 107 -18.30 2.35 9.99
C ASP A 107 -18.88 2.31 8.56
N GLU A 108 -19.71 1.32 8.28
CA GLU A 108 -20.36 1.11 6.98
C GLU A 108 -21.15 2.34 6.51
N THR A 109 -21.72 3.12 7.42
CA THR A 109 -22.45 4.37 7.08
C THR A 109 -21.53 5.48 6.56
N MET A 110 -20.23 5.35 6.81
CA MET A 110 -19.17 6.29 6.44
C MET A 110 -18.25 5.77 5.33
N GLY A 111 -18.25 4.46 5.05
CA GLY A 111 -17.33 3.81 4.10
C GLY A 111 -17.30 4.44 2.70
N ALA A 112 -18.46 4.93 2.23
CA ALA A 112 -18.59 5.60 0.93
C ALA A 112 -17.74 6.88 0.78
N ARG A 113 -17.21 7.46 1.87
CA ARG A 113 -16.38 8.67 1.83
C ARG A 113 -15.04 8.47 1.10
N ALA A 114 -14.51 7.25 1.08
CA ALA A 114 -13.30 6.93 0.33
C ALA A 114 -13.54 6.83 -1.19
N ASN A 115 -14.79 6.63 -1.64
CA ASN A 115 -15.14 6.55 -3.07
C ASN A 115 -14.82 7.85 -3.82
N ALA A 116 -14.79 9.00 -3.12
CA ALA A 116 -14.37 10.29 -3.67
C ALA A 116 -12.97 10.25 -4.32
N ILE A 117 -12.08 9.35 -3.87
CA ILE A 117 -10.74 9.17 -4.43
C ILE A 117 -10.81 8.64 -5.87
N VAL A 118 -11.54 7.54 -6.09
CA VAL A 118 -11.64 6.89 -7.40
C VAL A 118 -12.50 7.73 -8.33
N ASN A 119 -13.62 8.28 -7.84
CA ASN A 119 -14.46 9.18 -8.62
C ASN A 119 -13.66 10.37 -9.16
N ALA A 120 -12.87 11.05 -8.32
CA ALA A 120 -12.07 12.20 -8.76
C ALA A 120 -11.01 11.82 -9.82
N VAL A 121 -10.42 10.63 -9.73
CA VAL A 121 -9.46 10.08 -10.71
C VAL A 121 -10.13 9.79 -12.06
N VAL A 122 -11.32 9.17 -12.03
CA VAL A 122 -12.14 8.89 -13.21
C VAL A 122 -12.63 10.19 -13.86
N ASP A 123 -13.27 11.07 -13.10
CA ASP A 123 -13.88 12.31 -13.60
C ASP A 123 -12.84 13.28 -14.18
N ALA A 124 -11.66 13.39 -13.55
CA ALA A 124 -10.62 14.30 -14.00
C ALA A 124 -9.65 13.71 -15.03
N GLN A 125 -9.63 12.38 -15.21
CA GLN A 125 -8.62 11.63 -15.98
C GLN A 125 -7.19 11.97 -15.54
N LYS A 126 -6.90 11.80 -14.24
CA LYS A 126 -5.59 12.13 -13.62
C LYS A 126 -5.18 11.07 -12.61
N SER A 127 -3.87 10.83 -12.50
CA SER A 127 -3.31 10.07 -11.37
C SER A 127 -3.54 10.81 -10.04
N ALA A 128 -3.51 10.09 -8.92
CA ALA A 128 -3.65 10.65 -7.59
C ALA A 128 -2.52 10.23 -6.65
N VAL A 129 -2.23 11.08 -5.67
CA VAL A 129 -1.35 10.76 -4.54
C VAL A 129 -2.15 10.95 -3.25
N VAL A 130 -2.26 9.88 -2.46
CA VAL A 130 -3.13 9.79 -1.28
C VAL A 130 -2.29 9.59 -0.02
N ASN A 131 -2.37 10.52 0.92
CA ASN A 131 -1.81 10.35 2.27
C ASN A 131 -2.79 9.55 3.12
N LEU A 132 -2.51 8.28 3.42
CA LEU A 132 -3.37 7.47 4.28
C LEU A 132 -3.12 7.78 5.77
N PRO A 133 -4.13 7.62 6.65
CA PRO A 133 -3.95 7.73 8.09
C PRO A 133 -3.06 6.61 8.66
N ALA A 134 -2.64 6.76 9.92
CA ALA A 134 -2.19 5.60 10.69
C ALA A 134 -3.34 4.58 10.87
N THR A 135 -3.01 3.30 11.08
CA THR A 135 -3.97 2.22 11.38
C THR A 135 -5.18 2.17 10.43
N VAL A 136 -4.94 2.30 9.12
CA VAL A 136 -5.99 2.35 8.09
C VAL A 136 -6.36 0.96 7.53
N TYR A 137 -5.59 -0.07 7.86
CA TYR A 137 -5.59 -1.34 7.13
C TYR A 137 -6.97 -1.99 6.98
N GLU A 138 -7.77 -2.04 8.05
CA GLU A 138 -9.12 -2.63 7.97
C GLU A 138 -10.08 -1.77 7.16
N ALA A 139 -10.18 -0.48 7.46
CA ALA A 139 -11.01 0.46 6.70
C ALA A 139 -10.69 0.47 5.19
N PHE A 140 -9.41 0.33 4.83
CA PHE A 140 -8.97 0.19 3.44
C PHE A 140 -9.39 -1.16 2.83
N ARG A 141 -9.26 -2.27 3.58
CA ARG A 141 -9.67 -3.61 3.16
C ARG A 141 -11.19 -3.71 2.94
N LEU A 142 -11.98 -3.15 3.86
CA LEU A 142 -13.44 -3.06 3.76
C LEU A 142 -13.84 -2.24 2.55
N TRP A 143 -13.27 -1.04 2.37
CA TRP A 143 -13.52 -0.20 1.20
C TRP A 143 -13.27 -0.91 -0.13
N LEU A 144 -12.15 -1.64 -0.26
CA LEU A 144 -11.85 -2.41 -1.47
C LEU A 144 -12.89 -3.51 -1.75
N ARG A 145 -13.37 -4.19 -0.70
CA ARG A 145 -14.32 -5.31 -0.77
C ARG A 145 -15.74 -4.82 -1.07
N ASP A 146 -16.22 -3.86 -0.31
CA ASP A 146 -17.64 -3.47 -0.26
C ASP A 146 -18.06 -2.61 -1.45
N TYR A 147 -17.09 -1.93 -2.10
CA TYR A 147 -17.30 -1.14 -3.31
C TYR A 147 -16.61 -1.73 -4.56
N ASP A 148 -16.11 -2.97 -4.47
CA ASP A 148 -15.39 -3.70 -5.54
C ASP A 148 -14.36 -2.85 -6.30
N ILE A 149 -13.57 -2.09 -5.53
CA ILE A 149 -12.72 -1.02 -6.05
C ILE A 149 -11.64 -1.53 -7.02
N LEU A 150 -11.15 -2.75 -6.81
CA LEU A 150 -10.13 -3.34 -7.69
C LEU A 150 -10.70 -3.62 -9.09
N THR A 151 -11.94 -4.09 -9.18
CA THR A 151 -12.63 -4.30 -10.46
C THR A 151 -12.96 -2.96 -11.11
N LEU A 152 -13.55 -2.02 -10.35
CA LEU A 152 -13.87 -0.66 -10.81
C LEU A 152 -12.63 0.07 -11.37
N ALA A 153 -11.50 0.00 -10.66
CA ALA A 153 -10.25 0.62 -11.09
C ALA A 153 -9.69 -0.04 -12.35
N ALA A 154 -9.67 -1.39 -12.39
CA ALA A 154 -9.18 -2.13 -13.55
C ALA A 154 -10.00 -1.84 -14.81
N ASP A 155 -11.33 -1.68 -14.70
CA ASP A 155 -12.22 -1.37 -15.81
C ASP A 155 -12.10 0.08 -16.28
N ASN A 156 -11.62 0.98 -15.42
CA ASN A 156 -11.30 2.38 -15.74
C ASN A 156 -9.82 2.61 -16.11
N HIS A 157 -9.03 1.54 -16.34
CA HIS A 157 -7.59 1.63 -16.65
C HIS A 157 -6.74 2.30 -15.56
N ILE A 158 -7.15 2.14 -14.30
CA ILE A 158 -6.49 2.68 -13.11
C ILE A 158 -5.75 1.56 -12.36
N GLU A 159 -4.50 1.79 -12.02
CA GLU A 159 -3.70 0.89 -11.16
C GLU A 159 -3.52 1.51 -9.76
N LEU A 160 -3.86 0.75 -8.71
CA LEU A 160 -3.63 1.15 -7.32
C LEU A 160 -2.22 0.72 -6.92
N VAL A 161 -1.37 1.63 -6.46
CA VAL A 161 0.02 1.36 -6.06
C VAL A 161 0.25 1.76 -4.62
N LYS A 162 0.79 0.85 -3.80
CA LYS A 162 0.96 1.03 -2.36
C LYS A 162 2.42 1.28 -1.96
N TRP A 163 2.76 2.54 -1.75
CA TRP A 163 4.08 2.95 -1.27
C TRP A 163 4.11 2.81 0.25
N PHE A 164 4.71 1.73 0.75
CA PHE A 164 4.70 1.36 2.15
C PHE A 164 5.96 1.87 2.85
N VAL A 165 5.81 2.94 3.63
CA VAL A 165 6.90 3.56 4.40
C VAL A 165 7.19 2.73 5.64
N VAL A 166 8.45 2.29 5.78
CA VAL A 166 8.91 1.54 6.94
C VAL A 166 9.95 2.30 7.77
N THR A 167 9.88 2.09 9.08
CA THR A 167 11.05 2.20 9.97
C THR A 167 11.74 0.84 10.02
N GLY A 168 13.03 0.77 10.34
CA GLY A 168 13.72 -0.51 10.59
C GLY A 168 13.31 -1.20 11.89
N GLU A 169 12.22 -0.77 12.53
CA GLU A 169 11.70 -1.30 13.79
C GLU A 169 10.79 -2.51 13.51
N PHE A 170 10.88 -3.54 14.35
CA PHE A 170 10.17 -4.82 14.18
C PHE A 170 8.67 -4.70 13.87
N ASP A 171 7.94 -3.79 14.54
CA ASP A 171 6.50 -3.60 14.36
C ASP A 171 6.14 -2.97 12.99
N SER A 172 7.00 -2.10 12.47
CA SER A 172 6.87 -1.54 11.13
C SER A 172 7.16 -2.58 10.05
N LEU A 173 8.07 -3.52 10.32
CA LEU A 173 8.39 -4.62 9.41
C LEU A 173 7.28 -5.69 9.40
N LYS A 174 6.72 -6.06 10.56
CA LYS A 174 5.54 -6.93 10.61
C LYS A 174 4.31 -6.31 9.94
N SER A 175 4.15 -5.00 10.02
CA SER A 175 3.11 -4.29 9.25
C SER A 175 3.34 -4.38 7.73
N LEU A 176 4.59 -4.39 7.28
CA LEU A 176 4.94 -4.58 5.87
C LEU A 176 4.68 -6.03 5.41
N GLU A 177 5.11 -7.04 6.17
CA GLU A 177 4.85 -8.46 5.85
C GLU A 177 3.35 -8.73 5.64
N ILE A 178 2.50 -8.24 6.56
CA ILE A 178 1.04 -8.34 6.44
C ILE A 178 0.57 -7.66 5.15
N SER A 179 1.01 -6.42 4.89
CA SER A 179 0.61 -5.63 3.72
C SER A 179 1.01 -6.28 2.39
N LEU A 180 2.20 -6.88 2.29
CA LEU A 180 2.69 -7.61 1.11
C LEU A 180 1.94 -8.94 0.89
N SER A 181 1.53 -9.60 1.97
CA SER A 181 0.76 -10.85 1.94
C SER A 181 -0.74 -10.65 1.70
N SER A 182 -1.20 -9.41 1.49
CA SER A 182 -2.60 -9.03 1.41
C SER A 182 -3.12 -8.82 -0.02
N PHE A 183 -4.43 -8.62 -0.15
CA PHE A 183 -5.12 -8.20 -1.38
C PHE A 183 -4.90 -9.14 -2.58
N ASP A 184 -4.63 -10.42 -2.32
CA ASP A 184 -4.31 -11.45 -3.31
C ASP A 184 -3.18 -11.04 -4.27
N ARG A 185 -2.27 -10.15 -3.79
CA ARG A 185 -1.16 -9.54 -4.57
C ARG A 185 -1.63 -8.74 -5.79
N ARG A 186 -2.90 -8.31 -5.82
CA ARG A 186 -3.51 -7.48 -6.89
C ARG A 186 -3.17 -5.99 -6.80
N ILE A 187 -2.59 -5.55 -5.68
CA ILE A 187 -2.09 -4.18 -5.47
C ILE A 187 -0.57 -4.28 -5.43
N PRO A 188 0.16 -3.71 -6.41
CA PRO A 188 1.62 -3.64 -6.35
C PRO A 188 2.11 -2.71 -5.25
N HIS A 189 3.22 -3.07 -4.61
CA HIS A 189 3.85 -2.29 -3.55
C HIS A 189 5.17 -1.66 -3.98
N VAL A 190 5.58 -0.64 -3.25
CA VAL A 190 6.96 -0.14 -3.17
C VAL A 190 7.32 -0.07 -1.69
N VAL A 191 8.40 -0.72 -1.27
CA VAL A 191 8.94 -0.56 0.10
C VAL A 191 9.77 0.71 0.15
N VAL A 192 9.45 1.61 1.07
CA VAL A 192 10.13 2.90 1.22
C VAL A 192 10.85 2.94 2.57
N LYS A 193 12.16 2.67 2.56
CA LYS A 193 13.04 2.85 3.71
C LYS A 193 13.20 4.35 4.00
N ASN A 194 12.63 4.85 5.10
CA ASN A 194 12.78 6.25 5.45
C ASN A 194 14.11 6.51 6.19
N LEU A 195 15.10 7.09 5.50
CA LEU A 195 16.44 7.37 6.05
C LEU A 195 16.46 8.46 7.14
N LYS A 196 15.31 9.01 7.54
CA LYS A 196 15.16 9.69 8.84
C LYS A 196 15.64 8.78 9.98
N TYR A 197 15.31 7.49 9.90
CA TYR A 197 15.74 6.39 10.77
C TYR A 197 17.09 5.82 10.30
N GLY A 198 17.84 5.16 11.19
CA GLY A 198 19.24 4.80 10.92
C GLY A 198 19.65 3.36 11.21
N ASP A 199 18.79 2.57 11.86
CA ASP A 199 19.02 1.13 12.05
C ASP A 199 18.14 0.37 11.05
N TRP A 200 18.74 -0.57 10.33
CA TRP A 200 18.10 -1.44 9.33
C TRP A 200 18.39 -2.92 9.59
N THR A 201 19.02 -3.27 10.71
CA THR A 201 19.46 -4.63 11.04
C THR A 201 18.31 -5.63 10.94
N PHE A 202 17.15 -5.33 11.56
CA PHE A 202 15.96 -6.19 11.46
C PHE A 202 15.36 -6.30 10.06
N PHE A 203 15.60 -5.33 9.16
CA PHE A 203 15.16 -5.43 7.76
C PHE A 203 16.09 -6.35 6.96
N GLU A 204 17.39 -6.24 7.21
CA GLU A 204 18.45 -6.96 6.48
C GLU A 204 18.56 -8.43 6.93
N GLU A 205 18.37 -8.71 8.22
CA GLU A 205 18.45 -10.07 8.81
C GLU A 205 17.14 -10.87 8.73
N SER A 206 16.02 -10.28 8.27
CA SER A 206 14.73 -10.97 8.17
C SER A 206 14.62 -11.77 6.87
N ASP A 207 15.09 -13.02 6.88
CA ASP A 207 15.03 -13.93 5.73
C ASP A 207 13.62 -14.06 5.13
N ASP A 208 12.59 -14.19 5.97
CA ASP A 208 11.19 -14.30 5.55
C ASP A 208 10.71 -13.05 4.78
N LEU A 209 10.98 -11.85 5.32
CA LEU A 209 10.63 -10.59 4.66
C LEU A 209 11.41 -10.41 3.36
N GLN A 210 12.71 -10.73 3.37
CA GLN A 210 13.55 -10.66 2.17
C GLN A 210 13.11 -11.67 1.10
N ALA A 211 12.65 -12.85 1.50
CA ALA A 211 12.06 -13.84 0.59
C ALA A 211 10.75 -13.30 -0.01
N LEU A 212 9.85 -12.77 0.83
CA LEU A 212 8.58 -12.20 0.39
C LEU A 212 8.77 -11.03 -0.59
N ILE A 213 9.70 -10.10 -0.30
CA ILE A 213 10.04 -8.98 -1.21
C ILE A 213 10.54 -9.47 -2.57
N ARG A 214 11.38 -10.51 -2.60
CA ARG A 214 11.85 -11.13 -3.85
C ARG A 214 10.72 -11.81 -4.61
N GLU A 215 9.88 -12.56 -3.90
CA GLU A 215 8.75 -13.30 -4.47
C GLU A 215 7.69 -12.38 -5.06
N THR A 216 7.40 -11.26 -4.39
CA THR A 216 6.48 -10.20 -4.88
C THR A 216 7.13 -9.25 -5.86
N GLN A 217 8.42 -9.43 -6.19
CA GLN A 217 9.23 -8.54 -7.04
C GLN A 217 9.13 -7.07 -6.62
N THR A 218 8.94 -6.81 -5.32
CA THR A 218 8.62 -5.48 -4.81
C THR A 218 9.86 -4.57 -4.81
N PRO A 219 9.82 -3.40 -5.49
CA PRO A 219 10.91 -2.45 -5.44
C PRO A 219 11.14 -1.94 -4.00
N VAL A 220 12.39 -1.98 -3.55
CA VAL A 220 12.83 -1.36 -2.30
C VAL A 220 13.61 -0.10 -2.63
N ILE A 221 13.18 1.03 -2.08
CA ILE A 221 13.80 2.34 -2.31
C ILE A 221 14.08 3.06 -1.00
N GLU A 222 14.95 4.06 -1.06
CA GLU A 222 15.31 4.88 0.10
C GLU A 222 14.77 6.30 -0.05
N LEU A 223 13.93 6.74 0.90
CA LEU A 223 13.52 8.13 1.00
C LEU A 223 14.61 8.89 1.79
N PRO A 224 15.32 9.86 1.17
CA PRO A 224 16.46 10.51 1.80
C PRO A 224 16.08 11.33 3.05
N LYS A 225 17.07 11.65 3.88
CA LYS A 225 16.88 12.47 5.08
C LYS A 225 17.10 13.95 4.77
N LEU A 226 16.09 14.79 4.98
CA LEU A 226 16.31 16.23 5.11
C LEU A 226 17.06 16.54 6.41
N PRO A 227 18.03 17.48 6.42
CA PRO A 227 18.65 17.95 7.65
C PRO A 227 17.58 18.43 8.64
N VAL A 228 17.70 18.04 9.91
CA VAL A 228 16.61 18.17 10.91
C VAL A 228 16.06 19.61 10.99
N ARG A 229 16.92 20.63 11.02
CA ARG A 229 16.49 22.04 11.03
C ARG A 229 15.68 22.42 9.78
N VAL A 230 16.11 21.99 8.59
CA VAL A 230 15.41 22.24 7.32
C VAL A 230 14.02 21.59 7.36
N ALA A 231 13.94 20.31 7.71
CA ALA A 231 12.67 19.59 7.83
C ALA A 231 11.72 20.26 8.85
N SER A 232 12.22 20.66 10.02
CA SER A 232 11.42 21.37 11.03
C SER A 232 10.93 22.72 10.53
N THR A 233 11.75 23.53 9.86
CA THR A 233 11.32 24.83 9.32
C THR A 233 10.26 24.68 8.23
N VAL A 234 10.45 23.74 7.29
CA VAL A 234 9.47 23.45 6.22
C VAL A 234 8.11 23.07 6.81
N LEU A 235 8.08 22.22 7.84
CA LEU A 235 6.85 21.81 8.50
C LEU A 235 6.21 22.94 9.33
N GLN A 236 6.99 23.62 10.19
CA GLN A 236 6.49 24.68 11.08
C GLN A 236 5.93 25.88 10.31
N GLN A 237 6.56 26.24 9.19
CA GLN A 237 6.12 27.34 8.33
C GLN A 237 5.17 26.91 7.21
N ARG A 238 4.80 25.62 7.17
CA ARG A 238 3.90 25.02 6.16
C ARG A 238 4.32 25.30 4.71
N LEU A 239 5.63 25.28 4.43
CA LEU A 239 6.15 25.58 3.10
C LEU A 239 5.96 24.37 2.18
N THR A 240 5.46 24.61 0.96
CA THR A 240 5.62 23.63 -0.12
C THR A 240 7.11 23.45 -0.43
N TYR A 241 7.50 22.36 -1.09
CA TYR A 241 8.89 22.22 -1.52
C TYR A 241 9.29 23.28 -2.55
N ALA A 242 8.39 23.68 -3.44
CA ALA A 242 8.60 24.80 -4.37
C ALA A 242 8.84 26.14 -3.65
N ASP A 243 8.05 26.46 -2.61
CA ASP A 243 8.24 27.67 -1.80
C ASP A 243 9.53 27.60 -1.00
N SER A 244 9.86 26.43 -0.45
CA SER A 244 11.11 26.19 0.27
C SER A 244 12.33 26.54 -0.59
N LEU A 245 12.32 26.22 -1.88
CA LEU A 245 13.38 26.56 -2.84
C LEU A 245 13.50 28.06 -3.13
N ARG A 246 12.53 28.89 -2.71
CA ARG A 246 12.51 30.35 -2.89
C ARG A 246 12.59 31.12 -1.56
N HIS A 247 12.29 30.46 -0.45
CA HIS A 247 12.18 31.04 0.88
C HIS A 247 13.48 31.70 1.40
N ARG A 248 13.32 32.83 2.10
CA ARG A 248 14.38 33.59 2.78
C ARG A 248 13.88 33.96 4.17
N GLY A 249 14.54 33.46 5.22
CA GLY A 249 14.12 33.68 6.59
C GLY A 249 15.25 33.49 7.61
N LYS A 250 14.97 33.79 8.88
CA LYS A 250 15.95 33.65 9.97
C LYS A 250 16.33 32.18 10.16
N GLY A 251 17.54 31.81 9.73
CA GLY A 251 18.02 30.42 9.74
C GLY A 251 17.57 29.57 8.55
N PHE A 252 17.07 30.19 7.47
CA PHE A 252 16.73 29.50 6.22
C PHE A 252 17.15 30.36 5.01
N GLY A 253 18.32 30.04 4.45
CA GLY A 253 18.95 30.76 3.36
C GLY A 253 19.31 29.84 2.18
N VAL A 254 20.41 30.17 1.48
CA VAL A 254 20.85 29.44 0.29
C VAL A 254 21.32 28.01 0.59
N VAL A 255 21.83 27.76 1.79
CA VAL A 255 22.31 26.43 2.22
C VAL A 255 21.13 25.48 2.45
N GLU A 256 20.09 25.94 3.15
CA GLU A 256 18.88 25.18 3.41
C GLU A 256 18.11 24.91 2.10
N GLN A 257 18.08 25.87 1.18
CA GLN A 257 17.56 25.65 -0.19
C GLN A 257 18.34 24.59 -0.97
N ALA A 258 19.68 24.62 -0.89
CA ALA A 258 20.52 23.60 -1.53
C ALA A 258 20.27 22.20 -0.94
N ALA A 259 20.02 22.12 0.37
CA ALA A 259 19.63 20.87 1.04
C ALA A 259 18.27 20.36 0.55
N VAL A 260 17.24 21.22 0.43
CA VAL A 260 15.94 20.83 -0.17
C VAL A 260 16.13 20.37 -1.61
N LYS A 261 16.88 21.11 -2.43
CA LYS A 261 17.14 20.74 -3.83
C LYS A 261 17.86 19.39 -3.96
N SER A 262 18.83 19.11 -3.10
CA SER A 262 19.53 17.82 -3.10
C SER A 262 18.63 16.68 -2.63
N TYR A 263 17.80 16.91 -1.62
CA TYR A 263 16.80 15.95 -1.14
C TYR A 263 15.83 15.55 -2.25
N LEU A 264 15.21 16.54 -2.92
CA LEU A 264 14.26 16.28 -4.01
C LEU A 264 14.91 15.49 -5.14
N ARG A 265 16.11 15.89 -5.59
CA ARG A 265 16.85 15.16 -6.64
C ARG A 265 17.07 13.69 -6.30
N SER A 266 17.48 13.38 -5.06
CA SER A 266 17.69 12.00 -4.62
C SER A 266 16.37 11.22 -4.47
N ALA A 267 15.32 11.84 -3.94
CA ALA A 267 14.00 11.22 -3.81
C ALA A 267 13.37 10.95 -5.20
N TYR A 268 13.50 11.88 -6.14
CA TYR A 268 12.96 11.76 -7.49
C TYR A 268 13.61 10.60 -8.25
N ALA A 269 14.94 10.48 -8.21
CA ALA A 269 15.65 9.35 -8.80
C ALA A 269 15.23 8.00 -8.17
N ALA A 270 14.96 7.98 -6.86
CA ALA A 270 14.46 6.80 -6.16
C ALA A 270 13.00 6.46 -6.51
N PHE A 271 12.14 7.42 -6.83
CA PHE A 271 10.77 7.14 -7.30
C PHE A 271 10.76 6.72 -8.78
N GLU A 272 11.56 7.38 -9.62
CA GLU A 272 11.69 7.11 -11.06
C GLU A 272 12.21 5.69 -11.33
N SER A 273 13.08 5.14 -10.47
CA SER A 273 13.58 3.76 -10.59
C SER A 273 12.52 2.67 -10.33
N THR A 274 11.35 3.01 -9.80
CA THR A 274 10.29 2.02 -9.49
C THR A 274 9.46 1.59 -10.69
N GLY A 275 9.44 2.38 -11.78
CA GLY A 275 8.54 2.17 -12.93
C GLY A 275 7.07 2.53 -12.70
N TYR A 276 6.66 2.91 -11.48
CA TYR A 276 5.27 3.29 -11.19
C TYR A 276 4.94 4.74 -11.51
N LEU A 277 5.91 5.61 -11.76
CA LEU A 277 5.65 6.97 -12.20
C LEU A 277 5.40 7.03 -13.73
N PRO A 278 4.68 8.07 -14.23
CA PRO A 278 4.59 8.33 -15.66
C PRO A 278 5.96 8.45 -16.32
N SER A 279 6.11 7.89 -17.52
CA SER A 279 7.27 8.15 -18.37
C SER A 279 7.29 9.61 -18.82
N ILE A 280 8.49 10.21 -18.86
CA ILE A 280 8.76 11.59 -19.29
C ILE A 280 9.44 11.54 -20.66
#